data_AF-W4MBM6-F1
#
_entry.id   AF-W4MBM6-F1
#
_cell.length_a   1.000
_cell.length_b   1.000
_cell.length_c   1.000
_cell.angle_alpha   90.00
_cell.angle_beta   90.00
_cell.angle_gamma   90.00
#
_symmetry.space_group_name_H-M   'P 1'
#
loop_
_entity.id
_entity.type
_entity.pdbx_description
1 polymer ?
#
loop_
_entity_poly.entity_id
_entity_poly.type
_entity_poly.pdbx_seq_one_letter_code
_entity_poly.pdbx_strand_id
1 'polypeptide(L)'
;MIDLRSDTVTKPSQEMRLAMANAEVGDDVFGEDPSINRLQDMTADLLGFEAALFVPSGTMANQLCIKAHTQAGDEIIMEQSNHPFRAESGGVAAIAGVQVNQINGQRGIITAGQIAPQIRSGEDPHHAPTRLVCLENTHNRGGGTIYPIETIRDIRNLTQQHYIPLHL
;
A
#
# COMPACT_ATOMS: atom_id res chain seq x y z
N MET A 1 -29.93 -9.16 11.61
CA MET A 1 -29.26 -7.88 11.93
C MET A 1 -28.62 -7.39 10.65
N ILE A 2 -28.88 -6.14 10.26
CA ILE A 2 -28.21 -5.52 9.11
C ILE A 2 -26.94 -4.85 9.66
N ASP A 3 -25.78 -5.24 9.16
CA ASP A 3 -24.48 -4.75 9.62
C ASP A 3 -23.85 -3.84 8.57
N LEU A 4 -23.73 -2.55 8.87
CA LEU A 4 -23.18 -1.51 7.98
C LEU A 4 -21.86 -0.94 8.51
N ARG A 5 -21.18 -1.67 9.41
CA ARG A 5 -19.93 -1.19 10.04
C ARG A 5 -18.75 -1.17 9.07
N SER A 6 -18.59 -2.21 8.24
CA SER A 6 -17.53 -2.35 7.24
C SER A 6 -17.84 -3.56 6.34
N ASP A 7 -17.32 -3.53 5.13
CA ASP A 7 -17.20 -4.68 4.22
C ASP A 7 -16.36 -5.85 4.77
N THR A 8 -15.45 -5.61 5.72
CA THR A 8 -14.65 -6.65 6.38
C THR A 8 -15.47 -7.69 7.15
N VAL A 9 -16.76 -7.44 7.40
CA VAL A 9 -17.66 -8.40 8.08
C VAL A 9 -18.18 -9.50 7.15
N THR A 10 -17.81 -9.48 5.86
CA THR A 10 -18.20 -10.51 4.90
C THR A 10 -17.84 -11.92 5.41
N LYS A 11 -18.70 -12.89 5.11
CA LYS A 11 -18.47 -14.30 5.43
C LYS A 11 -18.22 -15.08 4.13
N PRO A 12 -17.34 -16.09 4.15
CA PRO A 12 -17.12 -16.95 2.99
C PRO A 12 -18.42 -17.57 2.50
N SER A 13 -18.64 -17.52 1.18
CA SER A 13 -19.73 -18.20 0.50
C SER A 13 -19.59 -19.73 0.63
N GLN A 14 -20.62 -20.48 0.24
CA GLN A 14 -20.54 -21.95 0.23
C GLN A 14 -19.43 -22.45 -0.71
N GLU A 15 -19.29 -21.85 -1.89
CA GLU A 15 -18.25 -22.18 -2.86
C GLU A 15 -16.85 -21.92 -2.30
N MET A 16 -16.62 -20.75 -1.67
CA MET A 16 -15.34 -20.45 -1.01
C MET A 16 -15.01 -21.47 0.08
N ARG A 17 -16.00 -21.89 0.87
CA ARG A 17 -15.80 -22.91 1.92
C ARG A 17 -15.38 -24.25 1.34
N LEU A 18 -15.99 -24.66 0.23
CA LEU A 18 -15.64 -25.89 -0.47
C LEU A 18 -14.27 -25.79 -1.13
N ALA A 19 -13.94 -24.65 -1.75
CA ALA A 19 -12.62 -24.42 -2.34
C ALA A 19 -11.51 -24.48 -1.29
N MET A 20 -11.68 -23.80 -0.15
CA MET A 20 -10.73 -23.85 0.97
C MET A 20 -10.56 -25.26 1.54
N ALA A 21 -11.67 -26.00 1.72
CA ALA A 21 -11.62 -27.35 2.30
C ALA A 21 -10.95 -28.39 1.38
N ASN A 22 -10.96 -28.16 0.06
CA ASN A 22 -10.40 -29.05 -0.95
C ASN A 22 -9.13 -28.50 -1.61
N ALA A 23 -8.54 -27.43 -1.07
CA ALA A 23 -7.37 -26.81 -1.66
C ALA A 23 -6.16 -27.78 -1.65
N GLU A 24 -5.43 -27.81 -2.76
CA GLU A 24 -4.09 -28.41 -2.80
C GLU A 24 -3.13 -27.48 -2.06
N VAL A 25 -2.41 -28.00 -1.07
CA VAL A 25 -1.57 -27.19 -0.17
C VAL A 25 -0.16 -27.78 -0.06
N GLY A 26 0.76 -26.97 0.41
CA GLY A 26 2.17 -27.33 0.63
C GLY A 26 2.80 -26.41 1.68
N ASP A 27 4.12 -26.52 1.84
CA ASP A 27 4.86 -25.61 2.71
C ASP A 27 5.26 -24.34 1.93
N ASP A 28 4.59 -23.24 2.22
CA ASP A 28 4.81 -21.94 1.57
C ASP A 28 6.21 -21.37 1.84
N VAL A 29 6.87 -21.73 2.95
CA VAL A 29 8.25 -21.30 3.23
C VAL A 29 9.22 -21.88 2.21
N PHE A 30 8.94 -23.07 1.69
CA PHE A 30 9.70 -23.70 0.61
C PHE A 30 9.15 -23.37 -0.78
N GLY A 31 8.07 -22.58 -0.87
CA GLY A 31 7.39 -22.24 -2.13
C GLY A 31 6.61 -23.41 -2.74
N GLU A 32 6.21 -24.38 -1.92
CA GLU A 32 5.62 -25.64 -2.39
C GLU A 32 4.09 -25.65 -2.33
N ASP A 33 3.43 -24.59 -1.87
CA ASP A 33 1.96 -24.50 -1.84
C ASP A 33 1.38 -24.15 -3.22
N PRO A 34 0.72 -25.09 -3.94
CA PRO A 34 0.25 -24.85 -5.29
C PRO A 34 -0.89 -23.82 -5.35
N SER A 35 -1.69 -23.70 -4.29
CA SER A 35 -2.81 -22.75 -4.25
C SER A 35 -2.32 -21.32 -4.03
N ILE A 36 -1.32 -21.13 -3.17
CA ILE A 36 -0.67 -19.82 -2.98
C ILE A 36 0.08 -19.41 -4.24
N ASN A 37 0.86 -20.30 -4.85
CA ASN A 37 1.59 -20.01 -6.09
C ASN A 37 0.64 -19.55 -7.20
N ARG A 38 -0.46 -20.29 -7.44
CA ARG A 38 -1.48 -19.90 -8.41
C ARG A 38 -2.10 -18.53 -8.09
N LEU A 39 -2.41 -18.25 -6.83
CA LEU A 39 -2.97 -16.95 -6.41
C LEU A 39 -2.01 -15.79 -6.74
N GLN A 40 -0.72 -15.98 -6.44
CA GLN A 40 0.32 -14.97 -6.70
C GLN A 40 0.53 -14.76 -8.19
N ASP A 41 0.65 -15.83 -8.98
CA ASP A 41 0.81 -15.77 -10.43
C ASP A 41 -0.37 -15.05 -11.09
N MET A 42 -1.61 -15.44 -10.74
CA MET A 42 -2.82 -14.79 -11.25
C MET A 42 -2.89 -13.30 -10.87
N THR A 43 -2.43 -12.94 -9.67
CA THR A 43 -2.43 -11.54 -9.22
C THR A 43 -1.39 -10.71 -9.96
N ALA A 44 -0.19 -11.25 -10.16
CA ALA A 44 0.87 -10.63 -10.92
C ALA A 44 0.43 -10.38 -12.38
N ASP A 45 -0.13 -11.41 -13.03
CA ASP A 45 -0.66 -11.32 -14.39
C ASP A 45 -1.80 -10.30 -14.51
N LEU A 46 -2.75 -10.32 -13.58
CA LEU A 46 -3.91 -9.41 -13.60
C LEU A 46 -3.50 -7.94 -13.47
N LEU A 47 -2.49 -7.66 -12.64
CA LEU A 47 -2.03 -6.30 -12.38
C LEU A 47 -0.87 -5.87 -13.29
N GLY A 48 -0.33 -6.78 -14.11
CA GLY A 48 0.81 -6.52 -14.99
C GLY A 48 2.14 -6.34 -14.26
N PHE A 49 2.32 -7.02 -13.12
CA PHE A 49 3.59 -7.05 -12.38
C PHE A 49 4.33 -8.36 -12.62
N GLU A 50 5.64 -8.36 -12.37
CA GLU A 50 6.50 -9.54 -12.52
C GLU A 50 6.27 -10.60 -11.42
N ALA A 51 5.76 -10.17 -10.26
CA ALA A 51 5.51 -11.03 -9.11
C ALA A 51 4.43 -10.43 -8.19
N ALA A 52 3.85 -11.28 -7.34
CA ALA A 52 2.98 -10.90 -6.24
C ALA A 52 3.32 -11.72 -4.99
N LEU A 53 2.95 -11.22 -3.81
CA LEU A 53 3.17 -11.90 -2.54
C LEU A 53 1.86 -11.96 -1.75
N PHE A 54 1.43 -13.16 -1.38
CA PHE A 54 0.31 -13.32 -0.46
C PHE A 54 0.72 -12.95 0.96
N VAL A 55 -0.14 -12.22 1.66
CA VAL A 55 0.07 -11.85 3.07
C VAL A 55 -1.22 -12.00 3.88
N PRO A 56 -1.13 -12.22 5.20
CA PRO A 56 -2.32 -12.44 6.04
C PRO A 56 -3.23 -11.21 6.21
N SER A 57 -2.77 -10.01 5.90
CA SER A 57 -3.55 -8.77 6.07
C SER A 57 -3.05 -7.62 5.21
N GLY A 58 -3.93 -6.66 4.91
CA GLY A 58 -3.55 -5.40 4.25
C GLY A 58 -2.52 -4.58 5.03
N THR A 59 -2.58 -4.61 6.38
CA THR A 59 -1.55 -3.98 7.22
C THR A 59 -0.18 -4.60 6.95
N MET A 60 -0.07 -5.93 6.89
CA MET A 60 1.22 -6.55 6.57
C MET A 60 1.70 -6.21 5.16
N ALA A 61 0.80 -6.13 4.17
CA ALA A 61 1.15 -5.71 2.81
C ALA A 61 1.79 -4.32 2.80
N ASN A 62 1.16 -3.34 3.45
CA ASN A 62 1.66 -1.98 3.54
C ASN A 62 3.00 -1.91 4.28
N GLN A 63 3.12 -2.58 5.42
CA GLN A 63 4.35 -2.56 6.22
C GLN A 63 5.52 -3.24 5.50
N LEU A 64 5.29 -4.35 4.78
CA LEU A 64 6.31 -4.99 3.95
C LEU A 64 6.74 -4.10 2.78
N CYS A 65 5.78 -3.48 2.08
CA CYS A 65 6.08 -2.56 0.98
C CYS A 65 6.91 -1.36 1.45
N ILE A 66 6.49 -0.71 2.53
CA ILE A 66 7.23 0.39 3.13
C ILE A 66 8.64 -0.07 3.54
N LYS A 67 8.77 -1.22 4.21
CA LYS A 67 10.07 -1.74 4.62
C LYS A 67 10.98 -2.08 3.44
N ALA A 68 10.41 -2.59 2.34
CA ALA A 68 11.17 -2.95 1.14
C ALA A 68 11.69 -1.72 0.37
N HIS A 69 10.95 -0.61 0.40
CA HIS A 69 11.31 0.62 -0.31
C HIS A 69 12.07 1.65 0.52
N THR A 70 12.29 1.41 1.81
CA THR A 70 12.89 2.42 2.71
C THR A 70 13.94 1.84 3.65
N GLN A 71 14.70 2.75 4.26
CA GLN A 71 15.66 2.54 5.33
C GLN A 71 15.28 3.39 6.54
N ALA A 72 15.73 2.98 7.72
CA ALA A 72 15.50 3.77 8.93
C ALA A 72 16.12 5.19 8.77
N GLY A 73 15.34 6.22 9.10
CA GLY A 73 15.70 7.62 8.88
C GLY A 73 15.20 8.21 7.55
N ASP A 74 14.60 7.42 6.66
CA ASP A 74 13.91 7.93 5.48
C ASP A 74 12.57 8.61 5.83
N GLU A 75 12.05 9.33 4.85
CA GLU A 75 10.72 9.93 4.87
C GLU A 75 9.82 9.32 3.79
N ILE A 76 8.55 9.13 4.14
CA ILE A 76 7.49 8.76 3.20
C ILE A 76 6.43 9.86 3.13
N ILE A 77 5.96 10.19 1.92
CA ILE A 77 4.90 11.18 1.69
C ILE A 77 3.57 10.46 1.51
N MET A 78 2.52 10.90 2.21
CA MET A 78 1.15 10.41 1.99
C MET A 78 0.10 11.41 2.48
N GLU A 79 -1.17 11.13 2.17
CA GLU A 79 -2.29 11.90 2.70
C GLU A 79 -2.44 11.67 4.23
N GLN A 80 -2.77 12.72 5.00
CA GLN A 80 -2.82 12.70 6.47
C GLN A 80 -3.78 11.65 7.09
N SER A 81 -4.74 11.16 6.32
CA SER A 81 -5.74 10.18 6.74
C SER A 81 -5.55 8.81 6.08
N ASN A 82 -4.47 8.63 5.33
CA ASN A 82 -4.08 7.37 4.69
C ASN A 82 -3.89 6.25 5.74
N HIS A 83 -4.31 5.04 5.40
CA HIS A 83 -4.42 3.88 6.27
C HIS A 83 -3.09 3.49 6.95
N PRO A 84 -1.94 3.43 6.25
CA PRO A 84 -0.65 3.07 6.86
C PRO A 84 -0.22 3.99 7.98
N PHE A 85 -0.52 5.29 7.86
CA PHE A 85 -0.22 6.25 8.91
C PHE A 85 -1.23 6.18 10.06
N ARG A 86 -2.53 6.11 9.75
CA ARG A 86 -3.58 6.36 10.74
C ARG A 86 -4.14 5.11 11.42
N ALA A 87 -4.10 3.96 10.78
CA ALA A 87 -4.85 2.77 11.18
C ALA A 87 -3.98 1.49 11.28
N GLU A 88 -2.65 1.65 11.30
CA GLU A 88 -1.71 0.53 11.40
C GLU A 88 -0.80 0.63 12.63
N SER A 89 -1.33 1.20 13.72
CA SER A 89 -0.71 1.21 15.04
C SER A 89 0.71 1.80 15.07
N GLY A 90 0.99 2.77 14.21
CA GLY A 90 2.32 3.38 14.09
C GLY A 90 3.38 2.45 13.51
N GLY A 91 2.99 1.40 12.78
CA GLY A 91 3.88 0.40 12.20
C GLY A 91 5.00 1.00 11.34
N VAL A 92 4.68 2.07 10.61
CA VAL A 92 5.65 2.82 9.79
C VAL A 92 6.89 3.22 10.61
N ALA A 93 6.68 3.78 11.80
CA ALA A 93 7.77 4.16 12.69
C ALA A 93 8.39 2.93 13.37
N ALA A 94 7.57 2.01 13.90
CA ALA A 94 8.05 0.91 14.72
C ALA A 94 8.80 -0.20 13.94
N ILE A 95 8.41 -0.45 12.69
CA ILE A 95 8.91 -1.55 11.86
C ILE A 95 9.94 -1.05 10.83
N ALA A 96 9.62 0.05 10.14
CA ALA A 96 10.48 0.60 9.10
C ALA A 96 11.46 1.66 9.64
N GLY A 97 11.16 2.33 10.75
CA GLY A 97 12.00 3.38 11.31
C GLY A 97 11.96 4.67 10.48
N VAL A 98 10.85 4.91 9.77
CA VAL A 98 10.70 6.06 8.87
C VAL A 98 9.72 7.07 9.42
N GLN A 99 9.91 8.33 9.03
CA GLN A 99 8.96 9.40 9.35
C GLN A 99 7.95 9.58 8.22
N VAL A 100 6.80 10.18 8.55
CA VAL A 100 5.74 10.45 7.59
C VAL A 100 5.57 11.96 7.40
N ASN A 101 5.72 12.40 6.15
CA ASN A 101 5.37 13.75 5.73
C ASN A 101 3.95 13.75 5.16
N GLN A 102 3.03 14.36 5.92
CA GLN A 102 1.61 14.31 5.66
C GLN A 102 1.15 15.51 4.85
N ILE A 103 0.37 15.24 3.81
CA ILE A 103 -0.31 16.26 3.01
C ILE A 103 -1.80 16.21 3.31
N ASN A 104 -2.44 17.37 3.46
CA ASN A 104 -3.89 17.45 3.56
C ASN A 104 -4.49 17.34 2.15
N GLY A 105 -5.16 16.22 1.87
CA GLY A 105 -5.83 15.97 0.59
C GLY A 105 -7.30 16.35 0.61
N GLN A 106 -7.88 16.61 -0.56
CA GLN A 106 -9.33 16.79 -0.67
C GLN A 106 -10.00 15.42 -0.77
N ARG A 107 -10.69 15.00 0.29
CA ARG A 107 -11.32 13.67 0.39
C ARG A 107 -10.33 12.53 0.09
N GLY A 108 -9.11 12.65 0.60
CA GLY A 108 -8.06 11.66 0.40
C GLY A 108 -7.22 11.84 -0.87
N ILE A 109 -7.55 12.79 -1.73
CA ILE A 109 -6.82 13.03 -2.98
C ILE A 109 -5.78 14.12 -2.78
N ILE A 110 -4.51 13.77 -3.03
CA ILE A 110 -3.38 14.71 -3.13
C ILE A 110 -2.95 14.85 -4.60
N THR A 111 -2.18 15.89 -4.93
CA THR A 111 -1.78 16.15 -6.31
C THR A 111 -0.26 16.19 -6.43
N ALA A 112 0.26 15.99 -7.65
CA ALA A 112 1.69 16.16 -7.93
C ALA A 112 2.19 17.54 -7.50
N GLY A 113 1.39 18.60 -7.70
CA GLY A 113 1.73 19.96 -7.27
C GLY A 113 1.81 20.12 -5.75
N GLN A 114 1.06 19.33 -4.97
CA GLN A 114 1.19 19.30 -3.51
C GLN A 114 2.41 18.48 -3.05
N ILE A 115 2.75 17.41 -3.78
CA ILE A 115 3.87 16.52 -3.44
C ILE A 115 5.22 17.13 -3.79
N ALA A 116 5.36 17.75 -4.97
CA ALA A 116 6.63 18.29 -5.46
C ALA A 116 7.39 19.18 -4.46
N PRO A 117 6.77 20.18 -3.79
CA PRO A 117 7.49 21.02 -2.81
C PRO A 117 7.82 20.29 -1.50
N GLN A 118 7.31 19.07 -1.29
CA GLN A 118 7.54 18.27 -0.10
C GLN A 118 8.71 17.27 -0.27
N ILE A 119 9.16 17.04 -1.51
CA ILE A 119 10.24 16.09 -1.80
C ILE A 119 11.57 16.63 -1.27
N ARG A 120 12.26 15.81 -0.48
CA ARG A 120 13.58 16.09 0.11
C ARG A 120 14.61 15.19 -0.56
N SER A 121 15.60 15.79 -1.23
CA SER A 121 16.62 15.06 -2.01
C SER A 121 17.56 14.20 -1.16
N GLY A 122 17.72 14.54 0.12
CA GLY A 122 18.72 13.93 1.01
C GLY A 122 20.10 14.59 0.97
N GLU A 123 20.26 15.69 0.23
CA GLU A 123 21.53 16.45 0.20
C GLU A 123 21.73 17.28 1.47
N ASP A 124 20.63 17.69 2.12
CA ASP A 124 20.66 18.40 3.39
C ASP A 124 20.65 17.41 4.56
N PRO A 125 21.73 17.33 5.38
CA PRO A 125 21.83 16.38 6.47
C PRO A 125 20.84 16.63 7.61
N HIS A 126 20.13 17.77 7.64
CA HIS A 126 19.10 18.06 8.64
C HIS A 126 17.75 17.42 8.32
N HIS A 127 17.58 16.90 7.10
CA HIS A 127 16.31 16.41 6.58
C HIS A 127 16.39 14.93 6.24
N ALA A 128 15.33 14.18 6.56
CA ALA A 128 15.19 12.83 6.04
C ALA A 128 14.93 12.87 4.53
N PRO A 129 15.61 12.04 3.74
CA PRO A 129 15.35 11.93 2.31
C PRO A 129 13.98 11.30 2.06
N THR A 130 13.23 11.85 1.11
CA THR A 130 11.98 11.25 0.66
C THR A 130 12.29 10.02 -0.19
N ARG A 131 11.84 8.84 0.25
CA ARG A 131 12.09 7.56 -0.45
C ARG A 131 10.85 6.80 -0.88
N LEU A 132 9.66 7.28 -0.53
CA LEU A 132 8.41 6.67 -0.98
C LEU A 132 7.27 7.69 -1.01
N VAL A 133 6.40 7.57 -2.00
CA VAL A 133 5.07 8.21 -1.99
C VAL A 133 4.03 7.10 -1.87
N CYS A 134 3.11 7.20 -0.92
CA CYS A 134 1.98 6.27 -0.78
C CYS A 134 0.65 6.97 -1.06
N LEU A 135 -0.16 6.35 -1.92
CA LEU A 135 -1.54 6.73 -2.19
C LEU A 135 -2.50 5.72 -1.52
N GLU A 136 -3.80 5.99 -1.56
CA GLU A 136 -4.85 5.07 -1.11
C GLU A 136 -6.00 5.13 -2.10
N ASN A 137 -6.36 4.00 -2.71
CA ASN A 137 -7.49 3.94 -3.65
C ASN A 137 -8.25 2.61 -3.54
N THR A 138 -9.54 2.61 -3.21
CA THR A 138 -10.36 3.76 -2.82
C THR A 138 -9.94 4.34 -1.48
N HIS A 139 -10.05 5.66 -1.30
CA HIS A 139 -9.69 6.27 -0.04
C HIS A 139 -10.84 6.17 0.99
N ASN A 140 -10.64 5.35 2.03
CA ASN A 140 -11.58 5.02 3.08
C ASN A 140 -12.10 6.27 3.80
N ARG A 141 -11.20 7.10 4.36
CA ARG A 141 -11.59 8.35 5.03
C ARG A 141 -12.02 9.48 4.10
N GLY A 142 -11.78 9.35 2.80
CA GLY A 142 -12.42 10.15 1.76
C GLY A 142 -13.91 9.83 1.55
N GLY A 143 -14.42 8.79 2.22
CA GLY A 143 -15.75 8.24 1.99
C GLY A 143 -15.81 7.33 0.77
N GLY A 144 -14.76 6.51 0.56
CA GLY A 144 -14.63 5.64 -0.60
C GLY A 144 -14.35 6.40 -1.89
N THR A 145 -13.65 7.55 -1.81
CA THR A 145 -13.30 8.34 -3.00
C THR A 145 -12.41 7.53 -3.93
N ILE A 146 -12.70 7.58 -5.23
CA ILE A 146 -11.87 7.00 -6.27
C ILE A 146 -10.84 8.05 -6.70
N TYR A 147 -9.58 7.66 -6.72
CA TYR A 147 -8.52 8.51 -7.22
C TYR A 147 -8.65 8.69 -8.74
N PRO A 148 -8.71 9.92 -9.27
CA PRO A 148 -8.72 10.12 -10.72
C PRO A 148 -7.42 9.58 -11.33
N ILE A 149 -7.54 8.75 -12.37
CA ILE A 149 -6.38 8.08 -12.96
C ILE A 149 -5.34 9.06 -13.51
N GLU A 150 -5.78 10.20 -14.07
CA GLU A 150 -4.86 11.24 -14.54
C GLU A 150 -4.07 11.86 -13.38
N THR A 151 -4.68 12.04 -12.20
CA THR A 151 -3.95 12.51 -11.02
C THR A 151 -2.90 11.49 -10.57
N ILE A 152 -3.19 10.18 -10.61
CA ILE A 152 -2.18 9.14 -10.34
C ILE A 152 -1.04 9.21 -11.36
N ARG A 153 -1.35 9.39 -12.66
CA ARG A 153 -0.33 9.49 -13.71
C ARG A 153 0.58 10.70 -13.52
N ASP A 154 0.01 11.85 -13.18
CA ASP A 154 0.80 13.06 -12.88
C ASP A 154 1.75 12.83 -11.69
N ILE A 155 1.26 12.16 -10.64
CA ILE A 155 2.08 11.81 -9.47
C ILE A 155 3.17 10.82 -9.88
N ARG A 156 2.85 9.78 -10.65
CA ARG A 156 3.83 8.80 -11.13
C ARG A 156 4.92 9.45 -11.99
N ASN A 157 4.55 10.37 -12.88
CA ASN A 157 5.51 11.12 -13.70
C ASN A 157 6.47 11.91 -12.80
N LEU A 158 5.95 12.60 -11.77
CA LEU A 158 6.76 13.31 -10.79
C LEU A 158 7.69 12.34 -10.05
N THR A 159 7.18 11.24 -9.49
CA THR A 159 8.03 10.34 -8.70
C THR A 159 9.11 9.67 -9.55
N GLN A 160 8.84 9.39 -10.83
CA GLN A 160 9.84 8.89 -11.77
C GLN A 160 10.98 9.90 -12.02
N GLN A 161 10.67 11.18 -12.18
CA GLN A 161 11.68 12.24 -12.35
C GLN A 161 12.63 12.34 -11.14
N HIS A 162 12.13 12.00 -9.95
CA HIS A 162 12.89 12.03 -8.70
C HIS A 162 13.42 10.65 -8.27
N TYR A 163 13.22 9.59 -9.07
CA TYR A 163 13.58 8.21 -8.73
C TYR A 163 12.99 7.72 -7.39
N ILE A 164 11.75 8.13 -7.10
CA ILE A 164 11.01 7.75 -5.90
C ILE A 164 9.95 6.69 -6.29
N PRO A 165 9.93 5.53 -5.62
CA PRO A 165 8.83 4.56 -5.75
C PRO A 165 7.46 5.16 -5.39
N LEU A 166 6.42 4.65 -6.05
CA LEU A 166 5.02 4.99 -5.78
C LEU A 166 4.29 3.71 -5.34
N HIS A 167 3.77 3.70 -4.11
CA HIS A 167 2.93 2.64 -3.55
C HIS A 167 1.46 3.07 -3.57
N LEU A 168 0.54 2.15 -3.89
CA LEU A 168 -0.91 2.38 -3.96
C LEU A 168 -1.66 1.29 -3.19
#